data_AF-A0A0F9Q866-F1
#
_entry.id   AF-A0A0F9Q866-F1
#
_cell.length_a   1.000
_cell.length_b   1.000
_cell.length_c   1.000
_cell.angle_alpha   90.00
_cell.angle_beta   90.00
_cell.angle_gamma   90.00
#
_symmetry.space_group_name_H-M   'P 1'
#
loop_
_entity.id
_entity.type
_entity.pdbx_description
1 polymer ?
#
loop_
_entity_poly.entity_id
_entity_poly.type
_entity_poly.pdbx_seq_one_letter_code
_entity_poly.pdbx_strand_id
1 'polypeptide(L)'
;MKQDIINKVESDFDEPKEVIRILESMESMNRGPIEDRAYRSIIFLAHGSRDKLNHYIDLAFKDSRDLYLQAEYEDPEVKKYDFNNTFNEQGL
;
A
#
# COMPACT_ATOMS: atom_id res chain seq x y z
N MET A 1 -3.98 -6.60 -9.24
CA MET A 1 -2.92 -6.58 -8.21
C MET A 1 -1.75 -7.47 -8.62
N LYS A 2 -0.51 -7.05 -8.39
CA LYS A 2 0.73 -7.79 -8.74
C LYS A 2 1.14 -8.80 -7.66
N GLN A 3 1.99 -9.76 -8.03
CA GLN A 3 2.46 -10.81 -7.12
C GLN A 3 3.32 -10.30 -5.96
N ASP A 4 4.12 -9.25 -6.15
CA ASP A 4 4.96 -8.70 -5.08
C ASP A 4 4.12 -8.11 -3.93
N ILE A 5 2.97 -7.52 -4.27
CA ILE A 5 1.98 -7.00 -3.33
C ILE A 5 1.39 -8.15 -2.50
N ILE A 6 0.97 -9.23 -3.17
CA ILE A 6 0.43 -10.43 -2.50
C ILE A 6 1.47 -11.03 -1.55
N ASN A 7 2.70 -11.24 -2.02
CA ASN A 7 3.77 -11.81 -1.21
C ASN A 7 4.08 -10.95 0.01
N LYS A 8 4.05 -9.62 -0.13
CA LYS A 8 4.28 -8.71 0.99
C LYS A 8 3.17 -8.79 2.02
N VAL A 9 1.92 -8.89 1.59
CA VAL A 9 0.78 -9.11 2.50
C VAL A 9 0.92 -10.44 3.25
N GLU A 10 1.27 -11.52 2.55
CA GLU A 10 1.49 -12.84 3.15
C GLU A 10 2.64 -12.86 4.16
N SER A 11 3.65 -12.01 3.98
CA SER A 11 4.78 -11.87 4.89
C SER A 11 4.48 -10.98 6.10
N ASP A 12 3.77 -9.88 5.90
CA ASP A 12 3.65 -8.82 6.92
C ASP A 12 2.42 -8.99 7.83
N PHE A 13 1.38 -9.71 7.40
CA PHE A 13 0.09 -9.79 8.11
C PHE A 13 -0.23 -11.20 8.60
N ASP A 14 -0.85 -11.30 9.79
CA ASP A 14 -1.32 -12.57 10.36
C ASP A 14 -2.52 -13.18 9.60
N GLU A 15 -3.35 -12.33 8.96
CA GLU A 15 -4.57 -12.72 8.24
C GLU A 15 -4.52 -12.31 6.75
N PRO A 16 -3.55 -12.80 5.96
CA PRO A 16 -3.26 -12.26 4.64
C PRO A 16 -4.40 -12.44 3.64
N LYS A 17 -5.18 -13.54 3.75
CA LYS A 17 -6.34 -13.77 2.89
C LYS A 17 -7.43 -12.72 3.05
N GLU A 18 -7.62 -12.20 4.26
CA GLU A 18 -8.61 -11.16 4.49
C GLU A 18 -8.11 -9.80 4.00
N VAL A 19 -6.84 -9.50 4.24
CA VAL A 19 -6.17 -8.30 3.72
C VAL A 19 -6.25 -8.26 2.19
N ILE A 20 -5.94 -9.36 1.50
CA ILE A 20 -6.05 -9.45 0.03
C ILE A 20 -7.47 -9.15 -0.44
N ARG A 21 -8.50 -9.73 0.21
CA ARG A 21 -9.90 -9.45 -0.16
C ARG A 21 -10.27 -7.98 0.03
N ILE A 22 -9.78 -7.34 1.08
CA ILE A 22 -9.99 -5.90 1.32
C ILE A 22 -9.35 -5.11 0.17
N LEU A 23 -8.09 -5.41 -0.18
CA LEU A 23 -7.38 -4.73 -1.27
C LEU A 23 -8.07 -4.94 -2.63
N GLU A 24 -8.51 -6.16 -2.94
CA GLU A 24 -9.27 -6.47 -4.16
C GLU A 24 -10.59 -5.68 -4.25
N SER A 25 -11.22 -5.38 -3.12
CA SER A 25 -12.45 -4.60 -3.09
C SER A 25 -12.24 -3.11 -3.37
N MET A 26 -11.00 -2.60 -3.31
CA MET A 26 -10.71 -1.17 -3.46
C MET A 26 -11.12 -0.60 -4.82
N GLU A 27 -10.92 -1.34 -5.92
CA GLU A 27 -11.29 -0.86 -7.26
C GLU A 27 -12.80 -0.61 -7.37
N SER A 28 -13.60 -1.44 -6.70
CA SER A 28 -15.06 -1.27 -6.66
C SER A 28 -15.49 -0.06 -5.82
N MET A 29 -14.74 0.28 -4.77
CA MET A 29 -14.99 1.44 -3.91
C MET A 29 -14.56 2.76 -4.57
N ASN A 30 -13.45 2.76 -5.32
CA ASN A 30 -12.85 3.95 -5.90
C ASN A 30 -13.46 4.38 -7.25
N ARG A 31 -14.37 3.58 -7.83
CA ARG A 31 -14.96 3.80 -9.16
C ARG A 31 -13.90 3.96 -10.27
N GLY A 32 -12.75 3.30 -10.13
CA GLY A 32 -11.63 3.43 -11.04
C GLY A 32 -10.45 2.52 -10.64
N PRO A 33 -9.49 2.31 -11.54
CA PRO A 33 -8.33 1.46 -11.28
C PRO A 33 -7.46 2.07 -10.17
N ILE A 34 -6.91 1.20 -9.32
CA ILE A 34 -5.93 1.57 -8.31
C ILE A 34 -4.54 1.21 -8.85
N GLU A 35 -3.62 2.19 -8.81
CA GLU A 35 -2.24 1.96 -9.22
C GLU A 35 -1.52 1.01 -8.25
N ASP A 36 -0.65 0.15 -8.77
CA ASP A 36 0.18 -0.75 -7.94
C ASP A 36 0.98 0.01 -6.87
N ARG A 37 1.39 1.25 -7.18
CA ARG A 37 2.05 2.17 -6.23
C ARG A 37 1.22 2.45 -4.98
N ALA A 38 -0.10 2.62 -5.13
CA ALA A 38 -0.99 2.85 -3.99
C ALA A 38 -1.11 1.61 -3.11
N TYR A 39 -1.28 0.43 -3.70
CA TYR A 39 -1.27 -0.82 -2.95
C TYR A 39 0.02 -1.01 -2.14
N ARG A 40 1.18 -0.80 -2.78
CA ARG A 40 2.48 -0.92 -2.10
C ARG A 40 2.64 0.09 -0.97
N SER A 41 2.24 1.33 -1.20
CA SER A 41 2.29 2.41 -0.20
C SER A 41 1.43 2.07 1.02
N ILE A 42 0.20 1.59 0.79
CA ILE A 42 -0.74 1.18 1.85
C ILE A 42 -0.15 0.05 2.68
N ILE A 43 0.35 -1.01 2.04
CA ILE A 43 0.92 -2.17 2.73
C ILE A 43 2.15 -1.77 3.56
N PHE A 44 3.06 -0.99 2.96
CA PHE A 44 4.25 -0.52 3.63
C PHE A 44 3.92 0.26 4.91
N LEU A 45 3.00 1.23 4.80
CA LEU A 45 2.59 2.07 5.93
C LEU A 45 1.77 1.29 6.98
N ALA A 46 0.98 0.31 6.54
CA ALA A 46 0.19 -0.53 7.42
C ALA A 46 1.06 -1.43 8.31
N HIS A 47 2.20 -1.91 7.79
CA HIS A 47 3.21 -2.69 8.54
C HIS A 47 2.57 -3.82 9.36
N GLY A 48 1.76 -4.65 8.69
CA GLY A 48 1.06 -5.78 9.30
C GLY A 48 -0.19 -5.42 10.13
N SER A 49 -0.47 -4.14 10.37
CA SER A 49 -1.63 -3.71 11.15
C SER A 49 -2.87 -3.50 10.27
N ARG A 50 -3.94 -4.24 10.56
CA ARG A 50 -5.23 -4.11 9.89
C ARG A 50 -5.90 -2.75 10.11
N ASP A 51 -5.77 -2.17 11.30
CA ASP A 51 -6.33 -0.84 11.58
C ASP A 51 -5.64 0.24 10.76
N LYS A 52 -4.30 0.17 10.66
CA LYS A 52 -3.53 1.06 9.78
C LYS A 52 -3.84 0.82 8.31
N LEU A 53 -4.01 -0.42 7.88
CA LEU A 53 -4.41 -0.75 6.51
C LEU A 53 -5.70 0.00 6.13
N ASN A 54 -6.75 -0.11 6.94
CA ASN A 54 -8.01 0.57 6.70
C ASN A 54 -7.84 2.10 6.68
N HIS A 55 -7.04 2.65 7.60
CA HIS A 55 -6.73 4.07 7.62
C HIS A 55 -6.07 4.55 6.31
N TYR A 56 -5.07 3.83 5.81
CA TYR A 56 -4.34 4.20 4.59
C TYR A 56 -5.12 3.94 3.31
N ILE A 57 -6.03 2.96 3.29
CA ILE A 57 -7.02 2.82 2.20
C ILE A 57 -7.90 4.06 2.13
N ASP A 58 -8.40 4.51 3.26
CA ASP A 58 -9.27 5.70 3.34
C ASP A 58 -8.51 6.97 2.93
N LEU A 59 -7.23 7.08 3.29
CA LEU A 59 -6.34 8.15 2.83
C LEU A 59 -6.10 8.07 1.32
N ALA A 60 -5.89 6.88 0.76
CA ALA A 60 -5.67 6.69 -0.69
C ALA A 60 -6.83 7.22 -1.54
N PHE A 61 -8.07 7.07 -1.05
CA PHE A 61 -9.27 7.58 -1.73
C PHE A 61 -9.47 9.08 -1.54
N LYS A 62 -9.00 9.65 -0.43
CA LYS A 62 -9.15 11.08 -0.12
C LYS A 62 -8.06 11.94 -0.76
N ASP A 63 -6.80 11.55 -0.58
CA ASP A 63 -5.63 12.21 -1.16
C ASP A 63 -4.48 11.20 -1.34
N SER A 64 -4.42 10.60 -2.53
CA SER A 64 -3.34 9.67 -2.87
C SER A 64 -1.95 10.32 -2.86
N ARG A 65 -1.85 11.66 -2.98
CA ARG A 65 -0.55 12.35 -2.92
C ARG A 65 -0.02 12.36 -1.50
N ASP A 66 -0.90 12.50 -0.50
CA ASP A 66 -0.51 12.44 0.91
C ASP A 66 -0.10 11.00 1.30
N LEU A 67 -0.82 9.99 0.81
CA LEU A 67 -0.41 8.59 0.93
C LEU A 67 1.02 8.38 0.39
N TYR A 68 1.30 8.86 -0.82
CA TYR A 68 2.61 8.71 -1.44
C TYR A 68 3.70 9.47 -0.69
N LEU A 69 3.39 10.69 -0.22
CA LEU A 69 4.32 11.47 0.59
C LEU A 69 4.72 10.70 1.85
N GLN A 70 3.74 10.19 2.61
CA GLN A 70 3.99 9.46 3.84
C GLN A 70 4.74 8.14 3.63
N ALA A 71 4.47 7.45 2.52
CA ALA A 71 5.11 6.17 2.23
C ALA A 71 6.53 6.32 1.71
N GLU A 72 6.76 7.29 0.80
CA GLU A 72 8.00 7.37 0.03
C GLU A 72 9.06 8.29 0.63
N TYR A 73 8.67 9.20 1.52
CA TYR A 73 9.54 10.25 2.02
C TYR A 73 9.78 10.10 3.52
N GLU A 74 11.04 10.23 3.94
CA GLU A 74 11.41 10.30 5.36
C GLU A 74 11.15 11.71 5.93
N ASP A 75 11.38 12.72 5.10
CA ASP A 75 11.01 14.11 5.28
C ASP A 75 10.65 14.71 3.89
N PRO A 76 10.04 15.91 3.80
CA PRO A 76 9.61 16.48 2.52
C PRO A 76 10.69 16.62 1.44
N GLU A 77 11.97 16.54 1.79
CA GLU A 77 13.10 16.70 0.88
C GLU A 77 13.79 15.36 0.56
N VAL A 78 13.65 14.35 1.41
CA VAL A 78 14.33 13.06 1.29
C VAL A 78 13.36 11.94 0.89
N LYS A 79 13.28 11.68 -0.42
CA LYS A 79 12.61 10.49 -0.96
C LYS A 79 13.46 9.25 -0.69
N LYS A 80 12.96 8.34 0.14
CA LYS A 80 13.63 7.10 0.56
C LYS A 80 13.22 5.89 -0.27
N TYR A 81 11.96 5.85 -0.69
CA TYR A 81 11.39 4.75 -1.45
C TYR A 81 10.72 5.24 -2.73
N ASP A 82 10.66 4.41 -3.76
CA ASP A 82 9.91 4.61 -4.98
C ASP A 82 8.99 3.43 -5.25
N PHE A 83 7.72 3.53 -4.82
CA PHE A 83 6.76 2.43 -4.92
C PHE A 83 6.19 2.22 -6.33
N ASN A 84 6.72 2.93 -7.33
CA ASN A 84 6.63 2.46 -8.71
C ASN A 84 7.38 1.12 -8.89
N ASN A 85 8.45 0.90 -8.12
CA ASN A 85 9.20 -0.35 -8.06
C ASN A 85 8.58 -1.33 -7.04
N THR A 86 8.91 -2.61 -7.19
CA THR A 86 8.49 -3.67 -6.28
C THR A 86 9.21 -3.58 -4.93
N PHE A 87 8.69 -4.25 -3.89
CA PHE A 87 9.35 -4.29 -2.57
C PHE A 87 10.79 -4.83 -2.65
N ASN A 88 11.00 -5.91 -3.41
CA ASN A 88 12.31 -6.53 -3.57
C ASN A 88 13.35 -5.59 -4.21
N GLU A 89 12.95 -4.81 -5.23
CA GLU A 89 13.83 -3.81 -5.86
C GLU A 89 14.28 -2.71 -4.89
N GLN A 90 13.54 -2.54 -3.79
CA GLN A 90 13.82 -1.56 -2.74
C GLN A 90 14.44 -2.17 -1.48
N GLY A 91 14.69 -3.49 -1.46
CA GLY A 91 15.20 -4.20 -0.29
C GLY A 91 14.20 -4.29 0.87
N LEU A 92 12.89 -4.30 0.57
CA LEU A 92 11.77 -4.42 1.51
C LEU A 92 11.08 -5.78 1.46
#